data_AF-A0A7C7QFX9-F1
#
_entry.id   AF-A0A7C7QFX9-F1
#
_cell.length_a   1.000
_cell.length_b   1.000
_cell.length_c   1.000
_cell.angle_alpha   90.00
_cell.angle_beta   90.00
_cell.angle_gamma   90.00
#
_symmetry.space_group_name_H-M   'P 1'
#
loop_
_entity.id
_entity.type
_entity.pdbx_description
1 polymer ?
#
loop_
_entity_poly.entity_id
_entity_poly.type
_entity_poly.pdbx_seq_one_letter_code
_entity_poly.pdbx_strand_id
1 'polypeptide(L)'
;MSSWNLEQARRHYNIANWSEGYFDINPAGHVEARPRRDRGPAIDLYAIARHLSDYHLSLPVLVRFTGILQDRIDHLLRAFDAARREHAYSGAYTAIYPVKVNQQHSVVQAMVDHAGERLGLEAGSKPELLAVLGI
;
A
#
# COMPACT_ATOMS: atom_id res chain seq x y z
N MET A 1 10.14 -22.98 30.52
CA MET A 1 9.43 -22.57 29.29
C MET A 1 10.10 -21.31 28.79
N SER A 2 10.65 -21.28 27.57
CA SER A 2 11.27 -20.07 27.03
C SER A 2 10.22 -18.97 26.96
N SER A 3 10.48 -17.82 27.57
CA SER A 3 9.54 -16.70 27.59
C SER A 3 9.40 -16.14 26.17
N TRP A 4 8.20 -16.24 25.60
CA TRP A 4 7.87 -15.69 24.30
C TRP A 4 8.17 -14.17 24.28
N ASN A 5 8.96 -13.72 23.31
CA ASN A 5 9.30 -12.30 23.14
C ASN A 5 8.93 -11.77 21.75
N LEU A 6 8.94 -10.45 21.59
CA LEU A 6 8.54 -9.78 20.34
C LEU A 6 9.41 -10.19 19.14
N GLU A 7 10.71 -10.45 19.34
CA GLU A 7 11.60 -10.89 18.28
C GLU A 7 11.29 -12.31 17.81
N GLN A 8 10.95 -13.21 18.74
CA GLN A 8 10.45 -14.54 18.42
C GLN A 8 9.13 -14.46 17.66
N ALA A 9 8.21 -13.57 18.04
CA ALA A 9 6.96 -13.36 17.30
C ALA A 9 7.22 -12.87 15.86
N ARG A 10 8.08 -11.86 15.67
CA ARG A 10 8.45 -11.35 14.34
C ARG A 10 9.07 -12.44 13.46
N ARG A 11 9.94 -13.28 14.03
CA ARG A 11 10.57 -14.42 13.33
C ARG A 11 9.56 -15.51 13.02
N HIS A 12 8.71 -15.87 13.98
CA HIS A 12 7.72 -16.93 13.82
C HIS A 12 6.71 -16.61 12.70
N TYR A 13 6.22 -15.37 12.65
CA TYR A 13 5.33 -14.90 11.59
C TYR A 13 6.05 -14.32 10.36
N ASN A 14 7.38 -14.39 10.36
CA ASN A 14 8.23 -14.04 9.24
C ASN A 14 7.99 -12.62 8.67
N ILE A 15 7.67 -11.66 9.54
CA ILE A 15 7.13 -10.35 9.16
C ILE A 15 8.09 -9.58 8.24
N ALA A 16 9.40 -9.68 8.50
CA ALA A 16 10.43 -9.00 7.71
C ALA A 16 10.43 -9.39 6.23
N ASN A 17 9.93 -10.59 5.88
CA ASN A 17 10.05 -11.14 4.53
C ASN A 17 8.88 -10.80 3.60
N TRP A 18 7.73 -10.38 4.12
CA TRP A 18 6.55 -10.07 3.32
C TRP A 18 6.02 -8.65 3.54
N SER A 19 6.28 -8.06 4.71
CA SER A 19 5.69 -6.76 5.07
C SER A 19 6.24 -5.61 4.26
N GLU A 20 7.45 -5.77 3.72
CA GLU A 20 8.24 -4.70 3.12
C GLU A 20 8.32 -3.43 4.02
N GLY A 21 8.27 -3.58 5.34
CA GLY A 21 8.28 -2.44 6.27
C GLY A 21 6.96 -1.67 6.38
N TYR A 22 5.88 -2.13 5.72
CA TYR A 22 4.53 -1.58 5.92
C TYR A 22 3.82 -2.17 7.13
N PHE A 23 4.29 -3.29 7.67
CA PHE A 23 3.69 -3.96 8.82
C PHE A 23 4.76 -4.45 9.78
N ASP A 24 4.51 -4.31 11.08
CA ASP A 24 5.41 -4.77 12.14
C ASP A 24 4.60 -5.11 13.42
N ILE A 25 5.28 -5.56 14.46
CA ILE A 25 4.75 -5.70 15.82
C ILE A 25 5.27 -4.54 16.66
N ASN A 26 4.37 -3.81 17.33
CA ASN A 26 4.73 -2.68 18.19
C ASN A 26 5.22 -3.15 19.59
N PRO A 27 5.70 -2.24 20.47
CA PRO A 27 6.18 -2.61 21.81
C PRO A 27 5.12 -3.24 22.73
N ALA A 28 3.83 -3.01 22.45
CA ALA A 28 2.72 -3.64 23.18
C ALA A 28 2.39 -5.06 22.67
N GLY A 29 3.05 -5.52 21.60
CA GLY A 29 2.78 -6.83 20.98
C GLY A 29 1.63 -6.83 19.97
N HIS A 30 1.14 -5.67 19.56
CA HIS A 30 0.08 -5.56 18.55
C HIS A 30 0.67 -5.40 17.15
N VAL A 31 -0.08 -5.82 16.12
CA VAL A 31 0.27 -5.54 14.73
C VAL A 31 0.02 -4.06 14.44
N GLU A 32 1.02 -3.41 13.84
CA GLU A 32 0.91 -2.04 13.35
C GLU A 32 1.09 -1.96 11.83
N ALA A 33 0.41 -1.01 11.21
CA ALA A 33 0.61 -0.63 9.82
C ALA A 33 1.39 0.69 9.74
N ARG A 34 2.34 0.79 8.81
CA ARG A 34 3.16 1.97 8.52
C ARG A 34 2.97 2.39 7.06
N PRO A 35 1.91 3.15 6.72
CA PRO A 35 1.57 3.42 5.31
C PRO A 35 2.66 4.11 4.50
N ARG A 36 3.59 4.82 5.15
CA ARG A 36 4.75 5.47 4.52
C ARG A 36 6.08 4.92 5.04
N ARG A 37 6.10 3.64 5.46
CA ARG A 37 7.25 3.00 6.13
C ARG A 37 7.78 3.90 7.26
N ASP A 38 9.08 4.13 7.33
CA ASP A 38 9.74 4.93 8.37
C ASP A 38 9.48 6.45 8.26
N ARG A 39 8.79 6.92 7.21
CA ARG A 39 8.51 8.34 6.97
C ARG A 39 7.13 8.77 7.47
N GLY A 40 6.37 7.89 8.11
CA GLY A 40 5.00 8.16 8.51
C GLY A 40 4.64 7.57 9.88
N PRO A 41 3.42 7.83 10.34
CA PRO A 41 2.94 7.27 11.60
C PRO A 41 2.79 5.76 11.49
N ALA A 42 3.08 5.08 12.61
CA ALA A 42 2.65 3.71 12.84
C ALA A 42 1.22 3.71 13.39
N ILE A 43 0.41 2.78 12.92
CA ILE A 43 -1.02 2.70 13.19
C ILE A 43 -1.31 1.33 13.81
N ASP A 44 -1.66 1.31 15.09
CA ASP A 44 -2.00 0.08 15.81
C ASP A 44 -3.36 -0.48 15.33
N LEU A 45 -3.33 -1.67 14.72
CA LEU A 45 -4.54 -2.30 14.17
C LEU A 45 -5.48 -2.82 15.27
N TYR A 46 -4.93 -3.21 16.43
CA TYR A 46 -5.72 -3.57 17.59
C TYR A 46 -6.47 -2.35 18.11
N ALA A 47 -5.80 -1.21 18.22
CA ALA A 47 -6.44 0.05 18.63
C ALA A 47 -7.54 0.48 17.64
N ILE A 48 -7.32 0.37 16.32
CA ILE A 48 -8.37 0.60 15.33
C ILE A 48 -9.58 -0.29 15.62
N ALA A 49 -9.37 -1.61 15.73
CA ALA A 49 -10.46 -2.56 15.94
C ALA A 49 -11.26 -2.26 17.22
N ARG A 50 -10.60 -1.76 18.27
CA ARG A 50 -11.24 -1.35 19.53
C ARG A 50 -12.05 -0.07 19.42
N HIS A 51 -11.66 0.86 18.54
CA HIS A 51 -12.34 2.16 18.38
C HIS A 51 -13.42 2.17 17.29
N LEU A 52 -13.62 1.07 16.54
CA LEU A 52 -14.66 1.01 15.49
C LEU A 52 -16.07 1.30 16.01
N SER A 53 -16.39 0.84 17.23
CA SER A 53 -17.69 1.08 17.86
C SER A 53 -18.00 2.55 18.08
N ASP A 54 -16.97 3.37 18.30
CA ASP A 54 -17.11 4.82 18.53
C ASP A 54 -17.62 5.52 17.27
N TYR A 55 -17.40 4.89 16.10
CA TYR A 55 -17.90 5.31 14.80
C TYR A 55 -19.13 4.53 14.34
N HIS A 56 -19.80 3.81 15.23
CA HIS A 56 -20.96 2.95 14.93
C HIS A 56 -20.65 1.86 13.88
N LEU A 57 -19.38 1.42 13.82
CA LEU A 57 -18.93 0.33 12.97
C LEU A 57 -18.72 -0.93 13.80
N SER A 58 -19.14 -2.08 13.26
CA SER A 58 -18.87 -3.40 13.80
C SER A 58 -17.98 -4.20 12.86
N LEU A 59 -17.20 -5.13 13.42
CA LEU A 59 -16.44 -6.08 12.62
C LEU A 59 -17.38 -7.05 11.88
N PRO A 60 -17.02 -7.53 10.67
CA PRO A 60 -15.76 -7.31 9.97
C PRO A 60 -15.68 -5.96 9.25
N VAL A 61 -14.49 -5.33 9.28
CA VAL A 61 -14.19 -4.07 8.56
C VAL A 61 -12.96 -4.27 7.67
N LEU A 62 -13.02 -3.71 6.46
CA LEU A 62 -11.88 -3.65 5.55
C LEU A 62 -11.20 -2.28 5.64
N VAL A 63 -10.01 -2.24 6.23
CA VAL A 63 -9.20 -1.01 6.34
C VAL A 63 -8.28 -0.90 5.12
N ARG A 64 -8.26 0.28 4.48
CA ARG A 64 -7.39 0.57 3.33
C ARG A 64 -6.39 1.67 3.69
N PHE A 65 -5.12 1.43 3.41
CA PHE A 65 -4.05 2.40 3.63
C PHE A 65 -3.56 2.94 2.27
N THR A 66 -4.17 4.03 1.79
CA THR A 66 -3.79 4.65 0.50
C THR A 66 -2.33 5.08 0.46
N GLY A 67 -1.74 5.45 1.60
CA GLY A 67 -0.31 5.75 1.71
C GLY A 67 0.60 4.60 1.23
N ILE A 68 0.19 3.34 1.43
CA ILE A 68 0.95 2.18 0.92
C ILE A 68 0.94 2.19 -0.60
N LEU A 69 -0.22 2.44 -1.23
CA LEU A 69 -0.33 2.50 -2.69
C LEU A 69 0.56 3.61 -3.27
N GLN A 70 0.54 4.78 -2.65
CA GLN A 70 1.38 5.93 -3.02
C GLN A 70 2.88 5.59 -2.94
N ASP A 71 3.33 5.02 -1.82
CA ASP A 71 4.73 4.63 -1.64
C ASP A 71 5.16 3.52 -2.62
N ARG A 72 4.25 2.57 -2.94
CA ARG A 72 4.50 1.52 -3.93
C ARG A 72 4.67 2.07 -5.34
N ILE A 73 3.85 3.05 -5.74
CA ILE A 73 4.00 3.72 -7.02
C ILE A 73 5.35 4.44 -7.08
N ASP A 74 5.68 5.23 -6.05
CA ASP A 74 6.96 5.92 -6.02
C ASP A 74 8.14 4.95 -6.04
N HIS A 75 8.04 3.81 -5.36
CA HIS A 75 9.08 2.79 -5.36
C HIS A 75 9.31 2.20 -6.75
N LEU A 76 8.24 1.84 -7.46
CA LEU A 76 8.30 1.35 -8.85
C LEU A 76 8.92 2.39 -9.78
N LEU A 77 8.42 3.62 -9.71
CA LEU A 77 8.88 4.76 -10.49
C LEU A 77 10.37 5.06 -10.27
N ARG A 78 10.82 5.07 -9.01
CA ARG A 78 12.23 5.25 -8.65
C ARG A 78 13.13 4.12 -9.14
N ALA A 79 12.65 2.88 -9.10
CA ALA A 79 13.42 1.72 -9.57
C ALA A 79 13.70 1.82 -11.08
N PHE A 80 12.68 2.17 -11.88
CA PHE A 80 12.86 2.41 -13.31
C PHE A 80 13.74 3.64 -13.58
N ASP A 81 13.59 4.74 -12.83
CA ASP A 81 14.47 5.90 -12.98
C ASP A 81 15.93 5.58 -12.65
N ALA A 82 16.19 4.70 -11.67
CA ALA A 82 17.54 4.24 -11.36
C ALA A 82 18.13 3.41 -12.50
N ALA A 83 17.39 2.41 -13.00
CA ALA A 83 17.83 1.59 -14.13
C ALA A 83 18.07 2.42 -15.40
N ARG A 84 17.20 3.39 -15.68
CA ARG A 84 17.36 4.33 -16.81
C ARG A 84 18.68 5.11 -16.72
N ARG A 85 19.01 5.63 -15.53
CA ARG A 85 20.27 6.35 -15.30
C ARG A 85 21.48 5.44 -15.48
N GLU A 86 21.42 4.22 -14.93
CA GLU A 86 22.49 3.23 -15.03
C GLU A 86 22.79 2.84 -16.48
N HIS A 87 21.75 2.71 -17.30
CA HIS A 87 21.88 2.31 -18.71
C HIS A 87 21.88 3.49 -19.70
N ALA A 88 21.98 4.73 -19.21
CA ALA A 88 21.90 5.95 -20.03
C ALA A 88 20.69 5.98 -21.01
N TYR A 89 19.56 5.41 -20.59
CA TYR A 89 18.34 5.35 -21.39
C TYR A 89 17.57 6.67 -21.32
N SER A 90 17.40 7.33 -22.47
CA SER A 90 16.78 8.65 -22.56
C SER A 90 15.25 8.64 -22.51
N GLY A 91 14.61 7.54 -22.88
CA GLY A 91 13.15 7.41 -22.87
C GLY A 91 12.58 7.49 -21.45
N ALA A 92 11.38 8.05 -21.30
CA ALA A 92 10.66 8.12 -20.02
C ALA A 92 9.95 6.81 -19.68
N TYR A 93 9.76 6.56 -18.37
CA TYR A 93 8.93 5.46 -17.89
C TYR A 93 7.63 5.99 -17.28
N THR A 94 6.50 5.47 -17.78
CA THR A 94 5.16 5.68 -17.25
C THR A 94 4.63 4.32 -16.79
N ALA A 95 4.20 4.24 -15.53
CA ALA A 95 3.57 3.04 -15.01
C ALA A 95 2.13 2.93 -15.56
N ILE A 96 1.64 1.72 -15.80
CA ILE A 96 0.25 1.48 -16.24
C ILE A 96 -0.43 0.57 -15.22
N TYR A 97 -1.52 1.05 -14.62
CA TYR A 97 -2.31 0.28 -13.65
C TYR A 97 -3.49 -0.42 -14.33
N PRO A 98 -3.54 -1.76 -14.35
CA PRO A 98 -4.66 -2.51 -14.90
C PRO A 98 -5.85 -2.49 -13.95
N VAL A 99 -6.91 -1.72 -14.27
CA VAL A 99 -8.03 -1.50 -13.33
C VAL A 99 -8.79 -2.77 -12.99
N LYS A 100 -8.69 -3.81 -13.84
CA LYS A 100 -9.25 -5.14 -13.61
C LYS A 100 -8.84 -5.78 -12.27
N VAL A 101 -7.69 -5.35 -11.71
CA VAL A 101 -7.17 -5.87 -10.43
C VAL A 101 -7.97 -5.32 -9.24
N ASN A 102 -8.36 -4.04 -9.29
CA ASN A 102 -9.21 -3.41 -8.27
C ASN A 102 -9.87 -2.15 -8.85
N GLN A 103 -11.15 -2.27 -9.20
CA GLN A 103 -11.94 -1.22 -9.85
C GLN A 103 -12.49 -0.16 -8.86
N GLN A 104 -12.14 -0.24 -7.57
CA GLN A 104 -12.67 0.68 -6.57
C GLN A 104 -12.19 2.11 -6.85
N HIS A 105 -13.13 3.03 -7.07
CA HIS A 105 -12.86 4.43 -7.41
C HIS A 105 -11.86 5.08 -6.43
N SER A 106 -12.04 4.91 -5.12
CA SER A 106 -11.16 5.50 -4.11
C SER A 106 -9.71 5.00 -4.18
N VAL A 107 -9.49 3.78 -4.69
CA VAL A 107 -8.16 3.21 -4.89
C VAL A 107 -7.53 3.79 -6.15
N VAL A 108 -8.26 3.77 -7.26
CA VAL A 108 -7.78 4.26 -8.56
C VAL A 108 -7.50 5.77 -8.49
N GLN A 109 -8.44 6.55 -7.96
CA GLN A 109 -8.28 8.00 -7.78
C GLN A 109 -7.06 8.33 -6.93
N ALA A 110 -6.88 7.67 -5.78
CA ALA A 110 -5.75 7.95 -4.90
C ALA A 110 -4.38 7.67 -5.54
N MET A 111 -4.33 6.76 -6.52
CA MET A 111 -3.11 6.48 -7.29
C MET A 111 -2.88 7.52 -8.39
N VAL A 112 -3.93 7.90 -9.12
CA VAL A 112 -3.87 8.92 -10.18
C VAL A 112 -3.52 10.29 -9.60
N ASP A 113 -4.19 10.72 -8.52
CA ASP A 113 -3.93 11.99 -7.84
C ASP A 113 -2.48 12.11 -7.34
N HIS A 114 -1.89 10.99 -6.93
CA HIS A 114 -0.52 10.94 -6.41
C HIS A 114 0.54 10.96 -7.50
N ALA A 115 0.35 10.18 -8.57
CA ALA A 115 1.38 9.96 -9.58
C ALA A 115 1.27 10.87 -10.81
N GLY A 116 0.10 11.48 -11.02
CA GLY A 116 -0.19 12.34 -12.17
C GLY A 116 0.13 11.65 -13.49
N GLU A 117 0.81 12.37 -14.39
CA GLU A 117 1.17 11.89 -15.74
C GLU A 117 2.11 10.68 -15.76
N ARG A 118 2.70 10.31 -14.61
CA ARG A 118 3.58 9.14 -14.50
C ARG A 118 2.83 7.82 -14.28
N LEU A 119 1.51 7.87 -14.16
CA LEU A 119 0.64 6.70 -14.08
C LEU A 119 -0.51 6.80 -15.09
N GLY A 120 -0.59 5.83 -15.99
CA GLY A 120 -1.76 5.59 -16.83
C GLY A 120 -2.63 4.46 -16.31
N LEU A 121 -3.84 4.35 -16.84
CA LEU A 121 -4.79 3.28 -16.52
C LEU A 121 -4.98 2.37 -17.74
N GLU A 122 -5.03 1.06 -17.53
CA GLU A 122 -5.40 0.07 -18.54
C GLU A 122 -6.79 -0.48 -18.26
N ALA A 123 -7.61 -0.52 -19.31
CA ALA A 123 -8.95 -1.09 -19.31
C ALA A 123 -9.01 -2.24 -20.33
N GLY A 124 -9.48 -3.42 -19.89
CA GLY A 124 -9.59 -4.61 -20.72
C GLY A 124 -10.99 -4.87 -21.27
N SER A 125 -11.97 -4.03 -20.93
CA SER A 125 -13.37 -4.19 -21.35
C SER A 125 -14.10 -2.86 -21.49
N LYS A 126 -15.24 -2.86 -22.20
CA LYS A 126 -16.08 -1.65 -22.37
C LYS A 126 -16.51 -1.02 -21.03
N PRO A 127 -16.97 -1.79 -20.01
CA PRO A 127 -17.30 -1.21 -18.71
C PRO A 127 -16.09 -0.62 -17.99
N GLU A 128 -14.92 -1.27 -18.08
CA GLU A 128 -13.69 -0.75 -17.46
C GLU A 128 -13.21 0.55 -18.13
N LEU A 129 -13.35 0.65 -19.45
CA LEU A 129 -13.03 1.89 -20.17
C LEU A 129 -13.91 3.05 -19.70
N LEU A 130 -15.22 2.81 -19.53
CA LEU A 130 -16.14 3.82 -19.01
C LEU A 130 -15.80 4.23 -17.58
N ALA A 131 -15.38 3.28 -16.73
CA ALA A 131 -14.93 3.58 -15.38
C ALA A 131 -13.64 4.42 -15.38
N VAL A 132 -12.67 4.10 -16.24
CA VAL A 132 -11.42 4.85 -16.40
C VAL A 132 -11.66 6.28 -16.88
N LEU A 133 -12.61 6.49 -17.79
CA LEU A 133 -12.95 7.83 -18.28
C LEU A 133 -13.68 8.71 -17.25
N GLY A 134 -14.22 8.10 -16.19
CA GLY A 134 -14.94 8.79 -15.11
C GLY A 134 -14.06 9.14 -13.90
N ILE A 135 -12.79 8.72 -13.91
CA ILE A 135 -11.74 9.10 -12.95
C ILE A 135 -11.16 10.46 -13.38
#